data_AF-A0A151EEH2-F1
#
_entry.id   AF-A0A151EEH2-F1
#
_cell.length_a   1.000
_cell.length_b   1.000
_cell.length_c   1.000
_cell.angle_alpha   90.00
_cell.angle_beta   90.00
_cell.angle_gamma   90.00
#
_symmetry.space_group_name_H-M   'P 1'
#
loop_
_entity.id
_entity.type
_entity.pdbx_description
1 polymer ?
#
loop_
_entity_poly.entity_id
_entity_poly.type
_entity_poly.pdbx_seq_one_letter_code
_entity_poly.pdbx_strand_id
1 'polypeptide(L)'
;MISNKKATFIYLYLVFFLKTFKNKYHEVVLMPEMLIVKAKVKEACGDMSVAADFVEILNERVNELVQKALWRAKENSRRTVMGKDV
;
A
#
# COMPACT_ATOMS: atom_id res chain seq x y z
N MET A 1 6.61 23.31 43.55
CA MET A 1 6.99 23.29 42.11
C MET A 1 7.10 21.87 41.55
N ILE A 2 6.06 21.03 41.68
CA ILE A 2 6.02 19.66 41.15
C ILE A 2 4.79 19.57 40.26
N SER A 3 4.84 20.13 39.05
CA SER A 3 3.70 20.06 38.13
C SER A 3 4.08 19.91 36.66
N ASN A 4 5.33 20.21 36.27
CA ASN A 4 5.70 20.22 34.86
C ASN A 4 6.30 18.90 34.33
N LYS A 5 6.87 18.06 35.21
CA LYS A 5 7.52 16.78 34.81
C LYS A 5 6.54 15.62 34.55
N LYS A 6 5.40 15.60 35.23
CA LYS A 6 4.37 14.56 35.04
C LYS A 6 3.58 14.79 33.74
N ALA A 7 3.26 16.05 33.43
CA ALA A 7 2.60 16.43 32.20
C ALA A 7 3.44 16.11 30.95
N THR A 8 4.75 16.34 31.01
CA THR A 8 5.68 15.98 29.93
C THR A 8 5.80 14.48 29.73
N PHE A 9 5.79 13.67 30.80
CA PHE A 9 5.84 12.21 30.68
C PHE A 9 4.55 11.65 30.06
N ILE A 10 3.39 12.17 30.46
CA ILE A 10 2.09 11.79 29.87
C ILE A 10 2.04 12.20 28.39
N TYR A 11 2.50 13.41 28.05
CA TYR A 11 2.57 13.86 26.66
C TYR A 11 3.52 12.98 25.83
N LEU A 12 4.70 12.63 26.36
CA LEU A 12 5.65 11.77 25.67
C LEU A 12 5.08 10.37 25.46
N TYR A 13 4.38 9.82 26.45
CA TYR A 13 3.71 8.53 26.34
C TYR A 13 2.55 8.58 25.34
N LEU A 14 1.75 9.65 25.33
CA LEU A 14 0.67 9.86 24.37
C LEU A 14 1.21 10.00 22.94
N VAL A 15 2.28 10.77 22.74
CA VAL A 15 2.94 10.94 21.44
C VAL A 15 3.54 9.61 20.97
N PHE A 16 4.21 8.86 21.85
CA PHE A 16 4.76 7.54 21.54
C PHE A 16 3.65 6.52 21.20
N PHE A 17 2.58 6.53 21.97
CA PHE A 17 1.40 5.69 21.76
C PHE A 17 0.72 6.03 20.42
N LEU A 18 0.46 7.31 20.13
CA LEU A 18 -0.12 7.75 18.86
C LEU A 18 0.80 7.41 17.67
N LYS A 19 2.12 7.53 17.83
CA LYS A 19 3.10 7.12 16.80
C LYS A 19 3.06 5.62 16.52
N THR A 20 2.84 4.81 17.56
CA THR A 20 2.69 3.35 17.44
C THR A 20 1.37 2.98 16.75
N PHE A 21 0.29 3.71 17.04
CA PHE A 21 -1.01 3.51 16.39
C PHE A 21 -0.97 3.87 14.90
N LYS A 22 -0.38 5.00 14.52
CA LYS A 22 -0.30 5.42 13.11
C LYS A 22 0.42 4.38 12.23
N ASN A 23 1.42 3.68 12.77
CA ASN A 23 2.13 2.61 12.05
C ASN A 23 1.27 1.35 11.82
N LYS A 24 0.28 1.07 12.67
CA LYS A 24 -0.58 -0.12 12.55
C LYS A 24 -1.66 0.01 11.47
N TYR A 25 -2.02 1.25 11.11
CA TYR A 25 -3.04 1.53 10.08
C TYR A 25 -2.45 1.97 8.74
N HIS A 26 -1.12 2.04 8.60
CA HIS A 26 -0.48 2.22 7.31
C HIS A 26 -0.64 1.01 6.36
N GLU A 27 -1.20 -0.10 6.86
CA GLU A 27 -1.38 -1.33 6.09
C GLU A 27 -2.66 -1.33 5.23
N VAL A 28 -3.57 -0.38 5.44
CA VAL A 28 -4.84 -0.32 4.70
C VAL A 28 -5.15 1.13 4.36
N VAL A 29 -5.29 1.42 3.06
CA VAL A 29 -5.70 2.71 2.47
C VAL A 29 -4.55 3.69 2.18
N LEU A 30 -3.95 3.49 1.00
CA LEU A 30 -3.70 4.45 -0.09
C LEU A 30 -2.63 3.81 -0.98
N MET A 31 -3.02 3.07 -2.02
CA MET A 31 -2.09 2.61 -3.05
C MET A 31 -2.24 3.45 -4.33
N PRO A 32 -1.70 4.69 -4.37
CA PRO A 32 -1.33 5.32 -5.62
C PRO A 32 0.10 4.90 -6.03
N GLU A 33 0.62 3.77 -5.50
CA GLU A 33 1.90 3.26 -5.97
C GLU A 33 1.73 2.65 -7.37
N MET A 34 2.64 3.07 -8.24
CA MET A 34 2.71 2.59 -9.59
C MET A 34 3.47 1.26 -9.61
N LEU A 35 2.72 0.16 -9.68
CA LEU A 35 3.25 -1.21 -9.73
C LEU A 35 3.87 -1.53 -11.09
N ILE A 36 3.47 -0.81 -12.13
CA ILE A 36 3.93 -1.04 -13.51
C ILE A 36 5.01 -0.03 -13.92
N VAL A 37 6.05 -0.51 -14.60
CA VAL A 37 7.10 0.38 -15.13
C VAL A 37 6.65 0.94 -16.48
N LYS A 38 6.40 2.26 -16.57
CA LYS A 38 5.91 2.92 -17.80
C LYS A 38 6.75 2.58 -19.05
N ALA A 39 8.07 2.49 -18.90
CA ALA A 39 8.97 2.13 -20.00
C ALA A 39 8.68 0.73 -20.55
N LYS A 40 8.42 -0.25 -19.68
CA LYS A 40 8.10 -1.62 -20.07
C LYS A 40 6.73 -1.74 -20.73
N VAL A 41 5.78 -0.91 -20.33
CA VAL A 41 4.49 -0.81 -21.02
C VAL A 41 4.68 -0.31 -22.45
N LYS A 42 5.50 0.72 -22.67
CA LYS A 42 5.83 1.21 -24.02
C LYS A 42 6.53 0.16 -24.87
N GLU A 43 7.53 -0.54 -24.31
CA GLU A 43 8.21 -1.65 -25.00
C GLU A 43 7.21 -2.74 -25.41
N ALA A 44 6.25 -3.10 -24.54
CA ALA A 44 5.24 -4.12 -24.83
C ALA A 44 4.22 -3.70 -25.90
N CYS A 45 3.97 -2.39 -26.07
CA CYS A 45 3.07 -1.86 -27.08
C CYS A 45 3.70 -1.71 -28.47
N GLY A 46 5.01 -1.92 -28.60
CA GLY A 46 5.72 -1.86 -29.89
C GLY A 46 5.59 -0.49 -30.57
N ASP A 47 5.14 -0.50 -31.82
CA ASP A 47 5.02 0.72 -32.65
C ASP A 47 3.80 1.60 -32.33
N MET A 48 3.00 1.22 -31.31
CA MET A 48 1.82 1.99 -30.92
C MET A 48 2.17 3.12 -29.95
N SER A 49 1.58 4.29 -30.19
CA SER A 49 1.58 5.38 -29.21
C SER A 49 0.79 5.00 -27.97
N VAL A 50 1.43 5.04 -26.81
CA VAL A 50 0.79 4.77 -25.52
C VAL A 50 0.32 6.08 -24.90
N ALA A 51 -1.00 6.21 -24.71
CA ALA A 51 -1.60 7.35 -24.04
C ALA A 51 -1.27 7.35 -22.53
N ALA A 52 -1.30 8.53 -21.91
CA ALA A 52 -0.91 8.67 -20.51
C ALA A 52 -1.91 8.01 -19.54
N ASP A 53 -3.19 8.10 -19.86
CA ASP A 53 -4.31 7.50 -19.12
C ASP A 53 -4.29 5.97 -19.18
N PHE A 54 -3.86 5.38 -20.30
CA PHE A 54 -3.72 3.93 -20.43
C PHE A 54 -2.84 3.34 -19.33
N VAL A 55 -1.71 3.98 -19.03
CA VAL A 55 -0.78 3.53 -17.99
C VAL A 55 -1.41 3.62 -16.61
N GLU A 56 -2.14 4.70 -16.31
CA GLU A 56 -2.79 4.87 -15.02
C GLU A 56 -3.90 3.83 -14.82
N ILE A 57 -4.76 3.62 -15.83
CA ILE A 57 -5.84 2.61 -15.79
C ILE A 57 -5.25 1.19 -15.69
N LEU A 58 -4.19 0.89 -16.42
CA LEU A 58 -3.52 -0.40 -16.32
C LEU A 58 -2.98 -0.63 -14.90
N ASN A 59 -2.39 0.40 -14.29
CA ASN A 59 -1.90 0.33 -12.91
C ASN A 59 -3.04 0.05 -11.91
N GLU A 60 -4.19 0.71 -12.08
CA GLU A 60 -5.38 0.45 -11.27
C GLU A 60 -5.83 -1.01 -11.38
N ARG A 61 -5.89 -1.55 -12.60
CA ARG A 61 -6.26 -2.96 -12.83
C ARG A 61 -5.28 -3.94 -12.21
N VAL A 62 -3.99 -3.68 -12.31
CA VAL A 62 -2.96 -4.53 -11.67
C VAL A 62 -3.10 -4.49 -10.14
N ASN A 63 -3.35 -3.30 -9.57
CA ASN A 63 -3.63 -3.17 -8.14
C ASN A 63 -4.87 -3.97 -7.72
N GLU A 64 -5.97 -3.88 -8.46
CA GLU A 64 -7.19 -4.69 -8.20
C GLU A 64 -6.90 -6.19 -8.19
N LEU A 65 -6.10 -6.68 -9.15
CA LEU A 65 -5.71 -8.09 -9.24
C LEU A 65 -4.88 -8.52 -8.03
N VAL A 66 -3.89 -7.71 -7.63
CA VAL A 66 -3.05 -7.98 -6.46
C VAL A 66 -3.89 -8.01 -5.18
N GLN A 67 -4.84 -7.09 -5.01
CA GLN A 67 -5.72 -7.06 -3.85
C GLN A 67 -6.62 -8.30 -3.78
N LYS A 68 -7.18 -8.74 -4.91
CA LYS A 68 -7.96 -9.99 -4.99
C LYS A 68 -7.10 -11.20 -4.64
N ALA A 69 -5.86 -11.24 -5.13
CA ALA A 69 -4.94 -12.33 -4.82
C ALA A 69 -4.54 -12.37 -3.34
N LEU A 70 -4.28 -11.21 -2.74
CA LEU A 70 -4.03 -11.10 -1.29
C LEU A 70 -5.24 -11.56 -0.48
N TRP A 71 -6.45 -11.19 -0.90
CA TRP A 71 -7.68 -11.60 -0.23
C TRP A 71 -7.86 -13.12 -0.28
N ARG A 72 -7.74 -13.74 -1.45
CA ARG A 72 -7.81 -15.22 -1.61
C ARG A 72 -6.73 -15.94 -0.80
N ALA A 73 -5.51 -15.41 -0.75
CA ALA A 73 -4.44 -15.98 0.06
C ALA A 73 -4.79 -15.94 1.56
N LYS A 74 -5.32 -14.79 2.03
CA LYS A 74 -5.77 -14.60 3.42
C LYS A 74 -6.94 -15.51 3.79
N GLU A 75 -7.94 -15.65 2.91
CA GLU A 75 -9.07 -16.58 3.13
C GLU A 75 -8.61 -18.02 3.27
N ASN A 76 -7.59 -18.42 2.51
CA ASN A 76 -6.98 -19.73 2.62
C ASN A 76 -5.97 -19.85 3.78
N SER A 77 -5.94 -18.90 4.72
CA SER A 77 -5.01 -18.85 5.85
C SER A 77 -3.52 -18.92 5.45
N ARG A 78 -3.19 -18.44 4.24
CA ARG A 78 -1.82 -18.39 3.71
C ARG A 78 -1.23 -16.99 3.84
N ARG A 79 0.06 -16.94 4.16
CA ARG A 79 0.85 -15.69 4.17
C ARG A 79 1.59 -15.43 2.86
N THR A 80 1.54 -16.38 1.93
CA THR A 80 2.21 -16.31 0.63
C THR A 80 1.15 -16.26 -0.47
N VAL A 81 1.20 -15.22 -1.29
CA VAL A 81 0.42 -15.11 -2.53
C VAL A 81 1.04 -16.04 -3.56
N MET A 82 0.22 -16.86 -4.20
CA MET A 82 0.63 -17.85 -5.18
C MET A 82 -0.02 -17.56 -6.54
N GLY A 83 0.50 -18.13 -7.62
CA GLY A 83 -0.05 -17.90 -8.96
C GLY A 83 -1.54 -18.27 -9.10
N LYS A 84 -2.03 -19.23 -8.30
CA LYS A 84 -3.45 -19.62 -8.25
C LYS A 84 -4.37 -18.57 -7.60
N ASP A 85 -3.81 -17.56 -6.95
CA ASP A 85 -4.58 -16.51 -6.29
C ASP A 85 -4.89 -15.34 -7.22
N VAL A 86 -4.23 -15.23 -8.38
CA VAL A 86 -4.45 -14.14 -9.36
C VAL A 86 -5.69 -14.42 -10.20
#